data_AF-A0A1U7D1D6-F1
#
_entry.id   AF-A0A1U7D1D6-F1
#
_cell.length_a   1.000
_cell.length_b   1.000
_cell.length_c   1.000
_cell.angle_alpha   90.00
_cell.angle_beta   90.00
_cell.angle_gamma   90.00
#
_symmetry.space_group_name_H-M   'P 1'
#
loop_
_entity.id
_entity.type
_entity.pdbx_description
1 polymer ?
#
loop_
_entity_poly.entity_id
_entity_poly.type
_entity_poly.pdbx_seq_one_letter_code
_entity_poly.pdbx_strand_id
1 'polypeptide(L)'
;MTDLATRWKEAIARRRAFRLPGYPSLADEGFDGDYVSPIQLTSGRLDGPMLISKDWLDAPSARLHRDTLRRTGYLPGTPFNRVIDKALALLGLTRADIYITPVFALLTGQRSSVIPMRDRLSSFQAVGRHELLGRRPVAAGRDSAAVLRALGVPHVETIHPSARGLGFDERARRIATALEAA
;
A
#
# COMPACT_ATOMS: atom_id res chain seq x y z
N MET A 1 -7.89 -26.38 3.29
CA MET A 1 -7.57 -25.15 2.55
C MET A 1 -8.21 -23.99 3.28
N THR A 2 -7.44 -23.11 3.90
CA THR A 2 -7.99 -21.94 4.60
C THR A 2 -8.53 -20.95 3.56
N ASP A 3 -9.80 -20.60 3.68
CA ASP A 3 -10.49 -19.62 2.83
C ASP A 3 -9.73 -18.28 2.81
N LEU A 4 -9.67 -17.63 1.63
CA LEU A 4 -9.06 -16.31 1.43
C LEU A 4 -9.62 -15.28 2.42
N ALA A 5 -10.92 -15.33 2.72
CA ALA A 5 -11.53 -14.42 3.69
C ALA A 5 -10.98 -14.62 5.10
N THR A 6 -10.64 -15.85 5.50
CA THR A 6 -10.03 -16.13 6.80
C THR A 6 -8.61 -15.59 6.88
N ARG A 7 -7.80 -15.83 5.85
CA ARG A 7 -6.44 -15.26 5.76
C ARG A 7 -6.47 -13.73 5.75
N TRP A 8 -7.49 -13.16 5.13
CA TRP A 8 -7.68 -11.72 5.10
C TRP A 8 -8.02 -11.14 6.48
N LYS A 9 -8.96 -11.77 7.21
CA LYS A 9 -9.28 -11.39 8.60
C LYS A 9 -8.06 -11.45 9.51
N GLU A 10 -7.20 -12.45 9.33
CA GLU A 10 -5.94 -12.57 10.07
C GLU A 10 -4.99 -11.39 9.80
N ALA A 11 -4.88 -10.93 8.55
CA ALA A 11 -4.06 -9.75 8.21
C ALA A 11 -4.59 -8.47 8.90
N ILE A 12 -5.92 -8.30 8.94
CA ILE A 12 -6.56 -7.19 9.66
C ILE A 12 -6.27 -7.26 11.17
N ALA A 13 -6.42 -8.45 11.78
CA ALA A 13 -6.15 -8.66 13.20
C ALA A 13 -4.68 -8.34 13.54
N ARG A 14 -3.75 -8.77 12.69
CA ARG A 14 -2.32 -8.45 12.83
C ARG A 14 -2.03 -6.97 12.70
N ARG A 15 -2.64 -6.28 11.74
CA ARG A 15 -2.55 -4.81 11.64
C ARG A 15 -3.08 -4.14 12.91
N ARG A 16 -4.20 -4.60 13.46
CA ARG A 16 -4.77 -4.08 14.72
C ARG A 16 -3.84 -4.32 15.91
N ALA A 17 -3.11 -5.44 15.95
CA ALA A 17 -2.18 -5.76 17.02
C ALA A 17 -0.79 -5.11 16.86
N PHE A 18 -0.35 -4.83 15.63
CA PHE A 18 0.99 -4.33 15.37
C PHE A 18 1.19 -2.92 15.93
N ARG A 19 2.24 -2.73 16.73
CA ARG A 19 2.66 -1.45 17.30
C ARG A 19 4.17 -1.33 17.22
N LEU A 20 4.65 -0.11 17.00
CA LEU A 20 6.06 0.23 17.04
C LEU A 20 6.20 1.63 17.66
N PRO A 21 7.10 1.83 18.66
CA PRO A 21 7.28 3.14 19.29
C PRO A 21 7.58 4.23 18.26
N GLY A 22 6.96 5.40 18.44
CA GLY A 22 7.16 6.56 17.56
C GLY A 22 6.27 6.63 16.32
N TYR A 23 5.42 5.62 16.07
CA TYR A 23 4.50 5.60 14.94
C TYR A 23 3.05 5.42 15.40
N PRO A 24 2.15 6.39 15.17
CA PRO A 24 0.72 6.19 15.40
C PRO A 24 0.16 5.11 14.47
N SER A 25 -0.73 4.29 15.00
CA SER A 25 -1.49 3.33 14.20
C SER A 25 -2.64 4.02 13.47
N LEU A 26 -3.18 3.36 12.45
CA LEU A 26 -4.40 3.81 11.79
C LEU A 26 -5.58 3.91 12.78
N ALA A 27 -5.64 3.02 13.77
CA ALA A 27 -6.67 3.05 14.81
C ALA A 27 -6.54 4.28 15.71
N ASP A 28 -5.32 4.67 16.09
CA ASP A 28 -5.07 5.90 16.86
C ASP A 28 -5.55 7.15 16.10
N GLU A 29 -5.46 7.12 14.77
CA GLU A 29 -5.98 8.18 13.89
C GLU A 29 -7.45 7.99 13.47
N GLY A 30 -8.18 7.06 14.09
CA GLY A 30 -9.62 6.84 13.87
C GLY A 30 -9.98 6.16 12.55
N PHE A 31 -9.06 5.35 12.01
CA PHE A 31 -9.20 4.52 10.81
C PHE A 31 -9.11 3.03 11.15
N ASP A 32 -9.95 2.55 12.08
CA ASP A 32 -10.03 1.14 12.46
C ASP A 32 -11.13 0.37 11.69
N GLY A 33 -11.05 0.36 10.36
CA GLY A 33 -11.97 -0.39 9.51
C GLY A 33 -11.57 -1.84 9.28
N ASP A 34 -12.39 -2.58 8.54
CA ASP A 34 -12.10 -3.95 8.10
C ASP A 34 -11.20 -3.98 6.86
N TYR A 35 -10.07 -3.30 7.00
CA TYR A 35 -8.98 -3.21 6.04
C TYR A 35 -7.64 -3.17 6.79
N VAL A 36 -6.54 -3.42 6.08
CA VAL A 36 -5.19 -3.18 6.59
C VAL A 36 -4.78 -1.72 6.35
N SER A 37 -5.17 -1.14 5.22
CA SER A 37 -4.94 0.28 4.90
C SER A 37 -6.20 0.90 4.30
N PRO A 38 -6.58 2.16 4.63
CA PRO A 38 -7.81 2.77 4.14
C PRO A 38 -7.96 2.75 2.61
N ILE A 39 -6.86 2.77 1.85
CA ILE A 39 -6.88 2.72 0.37
C ILE A 39 -7.60 1.47 -0.17
N GLN A 40 -7.69 0.42 0.64
CA GLN A 40 -8.35 -0.83 0.30
C GLN A 40 -9.88 -0.73 0.29
N LEU A 41 -10.47 0.38 0.79
CA LEU A 41 -11.89 0.66 0.59
C LEU A 41 -12.27 0.72 -0.89
N THR A 42 -11.34 1.14 -1.75
CA THR A 42 -11.53 1.16 -3.21
C THR A 42 -10.57 0.24 -3.95
N SER A 43 -9.42 -0.10 -3.36
CA SER A 43 -8.35 -0.91 -3.95
C SER A 43 -8.05 -2.17 -3.13
N GLY A 44 -9.09 -2.95 -2.82
CA GLY A 44 -9.06 -4.09 -1.88
C GLY A 44 -9.32 -5.46 -2.50
N ARG A 45 -9.19 -5.62 -3.82
CA ARG A 45 -9.51 -6.87 -4.54
C ARG A 45 -8.55 -8.01 -4.14
N LEU A 46 -9.01 -9.02 -3.41
CA LEU A 46 -8.14 -10.05 -2.79
C LEU A 46 -7.44 -10.98 -3.80
N ASP A 47 -8.01 -11.15 -4.98
CA ASP A 47 -7.54 -11.94 -6.12
C ASP A 47 -7.00 -11.06 -7.27
N GLY A 48 -7.04 -9.73 -7.12
CA GLY A 48 -6.55 -8.79 -8.13
C GLY A 48 -5.04 -8.55 -8.05
N PRO A 49 -4.45 -7.91 -9.08
CA PRO A 49 -3.05 -7.49 -9.07
C PRO A 49 -2.71 -6.67 -7.83
N MET A 50 -1.57 -6.98 -7.20
CA MET A 50 -1.17 -6.39 -5.92
C MET A 50 -0.04 -5.39 -6.09
N LEU A 51 -0.28 -4.14 -5.69
CA LEU A 51 0.75 -3.10 -5.63
C LEU A 51 1.16 -2.84 -4.18
N ILE A 52 2.46 -2.86 -3.92
CA ILE A 52 3.05 -2.57 -2.61
C ILE A 52 3.95 -1.33 -2.69
N SER A 53 3.56 -0.25 -2.03
CA SER A 53 4.38 0.96 -1.89
C SER A 53 5.04 1.05 -0.51
N LYS A 54 5.86 2.07 -0.27
CA LYS A 54 6.41 2.34 1.07
C LYS A 54 5.31 2.76 2.04
N ASP A 55 4.73 3.91 1.74
CA ASP A 55 3.66 4.59 2.44
C ASP A 55 2.99 5.54 1.43
N TRP A 56 1.76 5.93 1.72
CA TRP A 56 1.03 6.91 0.91
C TRP A 56 0.32 7.97 1.76
N LEU A 57 0.34 7.81 3.09
CA LEU A 57 -0.36 8.63 4.07
C LEU A 57 0.52 8.82 5.31
N ASP A 58 0.56 10.03 5.84
CA ASP A 58 1.16 10.36 7.14
C ASP A 58 0.05 10.75 8.14
N ALA A 59 0.38 10.79 9.43
CA ALA A 59 -0.60 11.11 10.48
C ALA A 59 -1.18 12.53 10.33
N PRO A 60 -0.39 13.58 10.03
CA PRO A 60 -0.95 14.91 9.76
C PRO A 60 -1.99 14.93 8.63
N SER A 61 -1.72 14.30 7.48
CA SER A 61 -2.69 14.26 6.37
C SER A 61 -3.90 13.41 6.72
N ALA A 62 -3.72 12.33 7.50
CA ALA A 62 -4.83 11.49 7.96
C ALA A 62 -5.84 12.29 8.80
N ARG A 63 -5.33 13.14 9.71
CA ARG A 63 -6.14 14.04 10.54
C ARG A 63 -6.81 15.13 9.70
N LEU A 64 -6.02 15.81 8.85
CA LEU A 64 -6.49 16.94 8.06
C LEU A 64 -7.59 16.54 7.07
N HIS A 65 -7.51 15.35 6.49
CA HIS A 65 -8.40 14.90 5.42
C HIS A 65 -9.32 13.74 5.86
N ARG A 66 -9.65 13.67 7.15
CA ARG A 66 -10.40 12.56 7.75
C ARG A 66 -11.69 12.23 7.01
N ASP A 67 -12.50 13.22 6.69
CA ASP A 67 -13.81 13.00 6.04
C ASP A 67 -13.66 12.45 4.62
N THR A 68 -12.67 12.94 3.87
CA THR A 68 -12.36 12.41 2.54
C THR A 68 -11.90 10.96 2.65
N LEU A 69 -10.94 10.67 3.54
CA LEU A 69 -10.41 9.32 3.72
C LEU A 69 -11.46 8.32 4.19
N ARG A 70 -12.40 8.73 5.05
CA ARG A 70 -13.52 7.88 5.48
C ARG A 70 -14.46 7.50 4.32
N ARG A 71 -14.66 8.41 3.36
CA ARG A 71 -15.53 8.16 2.21
C ARG A 71 -14.84 7.34 1.10
N THR A 72 -13.61 7.68 0.76
CA THR A 72 -12.94 7.14 -0.44
C THR A 72 -11.80 6.19 -0.12
N GLY A 73 -11.26 6.21 1.09
CA GLY A 73 -10.08 5.46 1.47
C GLY A 73 -8.75 6.04 1.02
N TYR A 74 -8.74 7.06 0.15
CA TYR A 74 -7.52 7.67 -0.38
C TYR A 74 -7.72 9.17 -0.69
N LEU A 75 -6.62 9.87 -1.00
CA LEU A 75 -6.63 11.29 -1.36
C LEU A 75 -6.45 11.49 -2.88
N PRO A 76 -7.52 11.73 -3.66
CA PRO A 76 -7.45 11.70 -5.13
C PRO A 76 -6.50 12.72 -5.75
N GLY A 77 -6.36 13.89 -5.13
CA GLY A 77 -5.49 14.96 -5.63
C GLY A 77 -3.98 14.70 -5.48
N THR A 78 -3.58 13.68 -4.71
CA THR A 78 -2.15 13.41 -4.46
C THR A 78 -1.46 12.85 -5.71
N PRO A 79 -0.16 13.16 -5.94
CA PRO A 79 0.59 12.58 -7.05
C PRO A 79 0.56 11.05 -7.06
N PHE A 80 0.56 10.42 -5.88
CA PHE A 80 0.43 8.98 -5.75
C PHE A 80 -0.83 8.49 -6.46
N ASN A 81 -2.00 9.00 -6.05
CA ASN A 81 -3.29 8.50 -6.52
C ASN A 81 -3.57 8.87 -7.98
N ARG A 82 -3.19 10.07 -8.43
CA ARG A 82 -3.33 10.47 -9.84
C ARG A 82 -2.53 9.58 -10.79
N VAL A 83 -1.35 9.13 -10.38
CA VAL A 83 -0.52 8.21 -11.18
C VAL A 83 -1.10 6.80 -11.18
N ILE A 84 -1.62 6.31 -10.04
CA ILE A 84 -2.33 5.02 -9.99
C ILE A 84 -3.53 5.03 -10.93
N ASP A 85 -4.39 6.05 -10.85
CA ASP A 85 -5.59 6.12 -11.69
C ASP A 85 -5.24 6.12 -13.18
N LYS A 86 -4.17 6.81 -13.58
CA LYS A 86 -3.64 6.78 -14.94
C LYS A 86 -3.09 5.41 -15.33
N ALA A 87 -2.34 4.74 -14.44
CA ALA A 87 -1.80 3.41 -14.72
C ALA A 87 -2.91 2.38 -14.94
N LEU A 88 -3.96 2.44 -14.12
CA LEU A 88 -5.13 1.57 -14.25
C LEU A 88 -5.90 1.84 -15.55
N ALA A 89 -6.09 3.11 -15.91
CA ALA A 89 -6.75 3.47 -17.17
C ALA A 89 -6.02 2.94 -18.40
N LEU A 90 -4.67 2.88 -18.39
CA LEU A 90 -3.89 2.28 -19.48
C LEU A 90 -4.16 0.77 -19.66
N LEU A 91 -4.60 0.09 -18.60
CA LEU A 91 -4.89 -1.34 -18.59
C LEU A 91 -6.39 -1.66 -18.71
N GLY A 92 -7.24 -0.64 -18.86
CA GLY A 92 -8.69 -0.80 -18.79
C GLY A 92 -9.19 -1.27 -17.40
N LEU A 93 -8.39 -1.08 -16.36
CA LEU A 93 -8.72 -1.44 -14.98
C LEU A 93 -9.26 -0.25 -14.20
N THR A 94 -9.97 -0.56 -13.13
CA THR A 94 -10.39 0.37 -12.09
C THR A 94 -9.72 0.03 -10.76
N ARG A 95 -9.89 0.89 -9.75
CA ARG A 95 -9.39 0.60 -8.40
C ARG A 95 -9.98 -0.69 -7.83
N ALA A 96 -11.24 -0.98 -8.14
CA ALA A 96 -11.95 -2.16 -7.64
C ALA A 96 -11.36 -3.48 -8.15
N ASP A 97 -10.49 -3.43 -9.16
CA ASP A 97 -9.85 -4.59 -9.77
C ASP A 97 -8.49 -4.92 -9.16
N ILE A 98 -7.94 -4.04 -8.32
CA ILE A 98 -6.58 -4.18 -7.77
C ILE A 98 -6.56 -4.18 -6.24
N TYR A 99 -5.39 -4.54 -5.71
CA TYR A 99 -5.07 -4.49 -4.29
C TYR A 99 -3.90 -3.55 -4.03
N ILE A 100 -4.04 -2.60 -3.10
CA ILE A 100 -2.93 -1.74 -2.67
C ILE A 100 -2.68 -1.90 -1.17
N THR A 101 -1.42 -2.06 -0.78
CA THR A 101 -1.00 -1.99 0.63
C THR A 101 0.39 -1.37 0.77
N PRO A 102 0.71 -0.67 1.88
CA PRO A 102 2.08 -0.27 2.15
C PRO A 102 2.94 -1.42 2.72
N VAL A 103 4.27 -1.40 2.54
CA VAL A 103 5.18 -2.27 3.31
C VAL A 103 5.23 -1.90 4.79
N PHE A 104 4.81 -0.68 5.15
CA PHE A 104 4.77 -0.19 6.52
C PHE A 104 3.33 0.21 6.89
N ALA A 105 2.73 -0.53 7.83
CA ALA A 105 1.30 -0.44 8.17
C ALA A 105 0.95 0.65 9.22
N LEU A 106 1.94 1.37 9.74
CA LEU A 106 1.74 2.49 10.67
C LEU A 106 1.95 3.82 9.94
N LEU A 107 1.53 4.92 10.56
CA LEU A 107 1.63 6.25 9.98
C LEU A 107 2.94 6.93 10.42
N THR A 108 3.55 7.66 9.49
CA THR A 108 4.72 8.50 9.81
C THR A 108 4.27 9.84 10.37
N GLY A 109 5.12 10.49 11.18
CA GLY A 109 4.81 11.82 11.74
C GLY A 109 4.84 12.96 10.73
N GLN A 110 5.43 12.74 9.55
CA GLN A 110 5.50 13.72 8.45
C GLN A 110 5.63 13.02 7.10
N ARG A 111 5.09 13.64 6.05
CA ARG A 111 5.18 13.15 4.66
C ARG A 111 6.64 12.95 4.24
N SER A 112 6.85 11.88 3.47
CA SER A 112 8.16 11.54 2.89
C SER A 112 9.26 11.29 3.94
N SER A 113 8.91 11.00 5.20
CA SER A 113 9.85 10.56 6.22
C SER A 113 10.67 9.37 5.77
N VAL A 114 11.93 9.30 6.18
CA VAL A 114 12.70 8.05 6.10
C VAL A 114 12.15 7.10 7.15
N ILE A 115 11.76 5.89 6.72
CA ILE A 115 11.38 4.80 7.62
C ILE A 115 12.58 3.84 7.65
N PRO A 116 13.23 3.63 8.80
CA PRO A 116 14.35 2.70 8.92
C PRO A 116 14.02 1.32 8.33
N MET A 117 14.98 0.67 7.69
CA MET A 117 14.78 -0.66 7.08
C MET A 117 14.26 -1.68 8.11
N ARG A 118 14.82 -1.67 9.33
CA ARG A 118 14.40 -2.58 10.42
C ARG A 118 12.90 -2.43 10.74
N ASP A 119 12.37 -1.22 10.70
CA ASP A 119 10.98 -0.92 11.05
C ASP A 119 10.04 -1.39 9.92
N ARG A 120 10.45 -1.17 8.66
CA ARG A 120 9.73 -1.69 7.49
C ARG A 120 9.71 -3.22 7.45
N LEU A 121 10.83 -3.87 7.76
CA LEU A 121 10.90 -5.32 7.86
C LEU A 121 9.98 -5.85 8.96
N SER A 122 10.05 -5.24 10.15
CA SER A 122 9.19 -5.61 11.29
C SER A 122 7.71 -5.50 10.93
N SER A 123 7.32 -4.40 10.27
CA SER A 123 5.93 -4.20 9.85
C SER A 123 5.50 -5.20 8.79
N PHE A 124 6.32 -5.43 7.76
CA PHE A 124 5.97 -6.36 6.70
C PHE A 124 5.90 -7.81 7.20
N GLN A 125 6.81 -8.23 8.07
CA GLN A 125 6.76 -9.56 8.67
C GLN A 125 5.52 -9.75 9.56
N ALA A 126 5.16 -8.73 10.34
CA ALA A 126 4.00 -8.79 11.22
C ALA A 126 2.67 -8.73 10.46
N VAL A 127 2.59 -7.96 9.37
CA VAL A 127 1.33 -7.65 8.67
C VAL A 127 1.40 -8.05 7.19
N GLY A 128 2.25 -7.38 6.40
CA GLY A 128 2.24 -7.46 4.93
C GLY A 128 2.44 -8.87 4.36
N ARG A 129 3.21 -9.74 5.03
CA ARG A 129 3.39 -11.16 4.63
C ARG A 129 2.07 -11.92 4.61
N HIS A 130 1.13 -11.56 5.49
CA HIS A 130 -0.20 -12.17 5.56
C HIS A 130 -1.16 -11.58 4.50
N GLU A 131 -0.87 -10.37 4.00
CA GLU A 131 -1.62 -9.74 2.89
C GLU A 131 -1.22 -10.25 1.51
N LEU A 132 -0.09 -10.95 1.35
CA LEU A 132 0.31 -11.46 0.03
C LEU A 132 -0.75 -12.39 -0.56
N LEU A 133 -1.42 -13.20 0.27
CA LEU A 133 -2.50 -14.10 -0.12
C LEU A 133 -2.16 -15.06 -1.29
N GLY A 134 -0.87 -15.30 -1.56
CA GLY A 134 -0.39 -16.14 -2.67
C GLY A 134 -0.09 -15.37 -3.96
N ARG A 135 -0.25 -14.03 -3.96
CA ARG A 135 0.03 -13.16 -5.10
C ARG A 135 1.52 -12.84 -5.19
N ARG A 136 2.01 -12.65 -6.42
CA ARG A 136 3.29 -12.01 -6.72
C ARG A 136 3.06 -10.49 -6.81
N PRO A 137 3.54 -9.69 -5.84
CA PRO A 137 3.26 -8.25 -5.84
C PRO A 137 4.16 -7.48 -6.82
N VAL A 138 3.69 -6.29 -7.18
CA VAL A 138 4.50 -5.21 -7.75
C VAL A 138 5.04 -4.33 -6.61
N ALA A 139 6.36 -4.23 -6.48
CA ALA A 139 7.04 -3.34 -5.56
C ALA A 139 7.18 -1.94 -6.16
N ALA A 140 6.30 -1.02 -5.75
CA ALA A 140 6.30 0.38 -6.15
C ALA A 140 7.34 1.19 -5.36
N GLY A 141 8.57 1.24 -5.86
CA GLY A 141 9.66 2.04 -5.32
C GLY A 141 10.74 1.25 -4.57
N ARG A 142 11.88 1.91 -4.33
CA ARG A 142 13.08 1.29 -3.74
C ARG A 142 12.84 0.72 -2.35
N ASP A 143 12.01 1.39 -1.54
CA ASP A 143 11.78 0.99 -0.16
C ASP A 143 10.94 -0.29 -0.04
N SER A 144 9.91 -0.47 -0.88
CA SER A 144 9.16 -1.73 -0.91
C SER A 144 9.98 -2.85 -1.54
N ALA A 145 10.66 -2.58 -2.66
CA ALA A 145 11.51 -3.58 -3.31
C ALA A 145 12.62 -4.10 -2.38
N ALA A 146 13.27 -3.22 -1.62
CA ALA A 146 14.32 -3.62 -0.69
C ALA A 146 13.80 -4.51 0.46
N VAL A 147 12.58 -4.28 0.95
CA VAL A 147 11.93 -5.16 1.95
C VAL A 147 11.62 -6.52 1.35
N LEU A 148 11.01 -6.56 0.16
CA LEU A 148 10.65 -7.82 -0.49
C LEU A 148 11.89 -8.65 -0.85
N ARG A 149 12.96 -8.03 -1.34
CA ARG A 149 14.26 -8.69 -1.58
C ARG A 149 14.84 -9.27 -0.29
N ALA A 150 14.89 -8.49 0.79
CA ALA A 150 15.43 -8.93 2.06
C ALA A 150 14.69 -10.13 2.66
N LEU A 151 13.40 -10.31 2.31
CA LEU A 151 12.56 -11.41 2.79
C LEU A 151 12.38 -12.54 1.76
N GLY A 152 13.06 -12.46 0.60
CA GLY A 152 12.97 -13.48 -0.45
C GLY A 152 11.57 -13.61 -1.07
N VAL A 153 10.77 -12.54 -1.07
CA VAL A 153 9.43 -12.55 -1.68
C VAL A 153 9.58 -12.31 -3.19
N PRO A 154 9.14 -13.22 -4.07
CA PRO A 154 9.12 -12.98 -5.52
C PRO A 154 8.23 -11.78 -5.86
N HIS A 155 8.71 -10.85 -6.69
CA HIS A 155 7.99 -9.63 -7.04
C HIS A 155 8.40 -9.08 -8.41
N VAL A 156 7.70 -8.05 -8.88
CA VAL A 156 8.10 -7.19 -10.00
C VAL A 156 8.44 -5.82 -9.45
N GLU A 157 9.58 -5.24 -9.81
CA GLU A 157 9.94 -3.90 -9.35
C GLU A 157 9.43 -2.81 -10.29
N THR A 158 8.97 -1.70 -9.72
CA THR A 158 8.64 -0.49 -10.50
C THR A 158 8.96 0.77 -9.72
N ILE A 159 8.71 1.93 -10.34
CA ILE A 159 8.93 3.23 -9.72
C ILE A 159 7.85 3.54 -8.66
N HIS A 160 8.20 4.32 -7.65
CA HIS A 160 7.21 4.84 -6.71
C HIS A 160 6.23 5.80 -7.43
N PRO A 161 4.90 5.72 -7.20
CA PRO A 161 3.93 6.60 -7.86
C PRO A 161 4.20 8.09 -7.62
N SER A 162 4.73 8.46 -6.46
CA SER A 162 5.13 9.83 -6.12
C SER A 162 6.58 10.20 -6.51
N ALA A 163 7.29 9.38 -7.29
CA ALA A 163 8.67 9.69 -7.65
C ALA A 163 8.79 11.03 -8.41
N ARG A 164 9.82 11.80 -8.06
CA ARG A 164 10.14 13.08 -8.68
C ARG A 164 10.96 12.86 -9.96
N GLY A 165 11.04 13.87 -10.82
CA GLY A 165 11.86 13.86 -12.04
C GLY A 165 11.19 13.24 -13.27
N LEU A 166 10.01 12.63 -13.14
CA LEU A 166 9.22 12.11 -14.26
C LEU A 166 7.80 12.69 -14.26
N GLY A 167 7.24 12.87 -15.46
CA GLY A 167 5.83 13.21 -15.65
C GLY A 167 4.89 12.12 -15.11
N PHE A 168 3.60 12.45 -14.98
CA PHE A 168 2.61 11.50 -14.45
C PHE A 168 2.38 10.34 -15.43
N ASP A 169 2.35 10.62 -16.73
CA ASP A 169 2.10 9.60 -17.76
C ASP A 169 3.26 8.61 -17.89
N GLU A 170 4.51 9.08 -17.78
CA GLU A 170 5.69 8.20 -17.77
C GLU A 170 5.70 7.28 -16.55
N ARG A 171 5.37 7.81 -15.36
CA ARG A 171 5.24 6.98 -14.16
C ARG A 171 4.11 5.97 -14.29
N ALA A 172 2.97 6.39 -14.83
CA ALA A 172 1.81 5.53 -15.04
C ALA A 172 2.14 4.37 -15.98
N ARG A 173 2.82 4.63 -17.11
CA ARG A 173 3.26 3.57 -18.04
C ARG A 173 4.16 2.53 -17.37
N ARG A 174 5.16 2.95 -16.59
CA ARG A 174 6.05 2.02 -15.87
C ARG A 174 5.33 1.16 -14.84
N ILE A 175 4.31 1.72 -14.18
CA ILE A 175 3.51 0.98 -13.21
C ILE A 175 2.56 0.01 -13.95
N ALA A 176 1.94 0.43 -15.04
CA ALA A 176 1.08 -0.41 -15.87
C ALA A 176 1.83 -1.64 -16.40
N THR A 177 2.99 -1.45 -17.01
CA THR A 177 3.85 -2.57 -17.49
C THR A 177 4.24 -3.53 -16.35
N ALA A 178 4.49 -3.01 -15.16
CA ALA A 178 4.82 -3.86 -14.01
C ALA A 178 3.61 -4.66 -13.51
N LEU A 179 2.41 -4.08 -13.55
CA LEU A 179 1.15 -4.76 -13.22
C LEU A 179 0.81 -5.88 -14.22
N GLU A 180 1.07 -5.68 -15.52
CA GLU A 180 0.89 -6.73 -16.54
C GLU A 180 1.87 -7.89 -16.38
N ALA A 181 3.06 -7.64 -15.82
CA ALA A 181 4.13 -8.64 -15.68
C ALA A 181 4.07 -9.46 -14.37
N ALA A 182 3.18 -9.10 -13.43
CA ALA A 182 3.09 -9.66 -12.08
C ALA A 182 2.08 -10.81 -12.02
#